data_AF-A0A1F8SE43-F1
#
_entry.id   AF-A0A1F8SE43-F1
#
_cell.length_a   1.000
_cell.length_b   1.000
_cell.length_c   1.000
_cell.angle_alpha   90.00
_cell.angle_beta   90.00
_cell.angle_gamma   90.00
#
_symmetry.space_group_name_H-M   'P 1'
#
loop_
_entity.id
_entity.type
_entity.pdbx_description
1 polymer ?
#
loop_
_entity_poly.entity_id
_entity_poly.type
_entity_poly.pdbx_seq_one_letter_code
_entity_poly.pdbx_strand_id
1 'polypeptide(L)'
;MSELTYADASTLVKLVLAEPESPALHRWFVEARRVATSRVGVVETVRACARRGDDPEHRDRVLERIDVFELDASIAGMASTLAPPGLRT
;
A
#
# COMPACT_ATOMS: atom_id res chain seq x y z
N MET A 1 -0.01 -21.38 9.41
CA MET A 1 0.74 -20.16 9.06
C MET A 1 -0.28 -19.07 8.78
N SER A 2 -0.14 -17.87 9.35
CA SER A 2 -1.02 -16.75 8.98
C SER A 2 -0.60 -16.23 7.61
N GLU A 3 -1.51 -16.26 6.64
CA GLU A 3 -1.30 -15.65 5.33
C GLU A 3 -1.36 -14.12 5.49
N LEU A 4 -0.24 -13.46 5.21
CA LEU A 4 -0.08 -12.01 5.25
C LEU A 4 0.32 -11.55 3.85
N THR A 5 -0.47 -10.67 3.25
CA THR A 5 -0.16 -10.13 1.92
C THR A 5 0.31 -8.69 2.03
N TYR A 6 1.41 -8.37 1.35
CA TYR A 6 1.90 -7.01 1.26
C TYR A 6 1.23 -6.28 0.08
N ALA A 7 0.63 -5.13 0.36
CA ALA A 7 0.07 -4.21 -0.64
C ALA A 7 1.02 -3.02 -0.81
N ASP A 8 1.45 -2.80 -2.05
CA ASP A 8 2.21 -1.60 -2.42
C ASP A 8 1.29 -0.37 -2.51
N ALA A 9 1.88 0.83 -2.60
CA ALA A 9 1.10 2.06 -2.68
C ALA A 9 0.15 2.08 -3.90
N SER A 10 0.55 1.48 -5.03
CA SER A 10 -0.29 1.46 -6.23
C SER A 10 -1.55 0.60 -6.06
N THR A 11 -1.49 -0.45 -5.24
CA THR A 11 -2.63 -1.27 -4.83
C THR A 11 -3.55 -0.47 -3.91
N LEU A 12 -2.99 0.24 -2.92
CA LEU A 12 -3.80 1.03 -1.98
C LEU A 12 -4.52 2.19 -2.68
N VAL A 13 -3.86 2.85 -3.63
CA VAL A 13 -4.49 3.90 -4.43
C VAL A 13 -5.70 3.37 -5.18
N LYS A 14 -5.64 2.15 -5.75
CA LYS A 14 -6.79 1.53 -6.44
C LYS A 14 -7.91 1.09 -5.51
N LEU A 15 -7.62 0.87 -4.23
CA LEU A 15 -8.63 0.60 -3.20
C LEU A 15 -9.33 1.87 -2.73
N VAL A 16 -8.66 3.03 -2.80
CA VAL A 16 -9.21 4.33 -2.37
C VAL A 16 -9.91 5.03 -3.53
N LEU A 17 -9.23 5.13 -4.67
CA LEU A 17 -9.76 5.66 -5.91
C LEU A 17 -10.28 4.48 -6.70
N ALA A 18 -11.57 4.20 -6.61
CA ALA A 18 -12.20 3.12 -7.37
C ALA A 18 -11.97 3.34 -8.88
N GLU A 19 -11.10 2.53 -9.48
CA GLU A 19 -10.86 2.48 -10.92
C GLU A 19 -11.76 1.39 -11.55
N PRO A 20 -12.08 1.45 -12.85
CA PRO A 20 -12.93 0.45 -13.53
C PRO A 20 -12.44 -0.99 -13.35
N GLU A 21 -11.13 -1.19 -13.24
CA GLU A 21 -10.47 -2.48 -13.05
C GLU A 21 -10.39 -2.92 -11.56
N SER A 22 -10.75 -2.06 -10.61
CA SER A 22 -10.65 -2.34 -9.17
C SER A 22 -11.65 -3.37 -8.59
N PRO A 23 -12.79 -3.78 -9.19
CA PRO A 23 -13.73 -4.68 -8.52
C PRO A 23 -13.13 -6.01 -8.06
N ALA A 24 -12.21 -6.59 -8.84
CA ALA A 24 -11.50 -7.80 -8.44
C ALA A 24 -10.58 -7.55 -7.24
N LEU A 25 -9.92 -6.39 -7.21
CA LEU A 25 -9.04 -5.98 -6.11
C LEU A 25 -9.83 -5.74 -4.81
N HIS A 26 -10.99 -5.09 -4.89
CA HIS A 26 -11.86 -4.90 -3.72
C HIS A 26 -12.35 -6.23 -3.14
N ARG A 27 -12.78 -7.18 -4.01
CA ARG A 27 -13.19 -8.52 -3.55
C ARG A 27 -12.02 -9.23 -2.86
N TRP A 28 -10.85 -9.23 -3.49
CA TRP A 28 -9.64 -9.79 -2.90
C TRP A 28 -9.33 -9.15 -1.53
N PHE A 29 -9.41 -7.82 -1.40
CA PHE A 29 -9.12 -7.13 -0.15
C PHE A 29 -10.10 -7.47 0.98
N VAL A 30 -11.36 -7.71 0.65
CA VAL A 30 -12.38 -8.14 1.63
C VAL A 30 -12.16 -9.59 2.07
N GLU A 31 -11.70 -10.45 1.16
CA GLU A 31 -11.43 -11.88 1.42
C GLU A 31 -10.05 -12.11 2.07
N ALA A 32 -9.13 -11.16 1.93
CA ALA A 32 -7.79 -11.26 2.47
C ALA A 32 -7.80 -11.35 4.00
N ARG A 33 -7.04 -12.32 4.53
CA ARG A 33 -6.96 -12.55 5.98
C ARG A 33 -6.26 -11.40 6.71
N ARG A 34 -5.12 -10.96 6.18
CA ARG A 34 -4.34 -9.81 6.67
C ARG A 34 -3.64 -9.15 5.50
N VAL A 35 -3.71 -7.83 5.46
CA VAL A 35 -3.02 -7.00 4.47
C VAL A 35 -2.10 -6.07 5.24
N ALA A 36 -0.86 -5.97 4.77
CA ALA A 36 0.10 -5.04 5.31
C ALA A 36 0.67 -4.13 4.24
N THR A 37 1.20 -2.99 4.65
CA THR A 37 2.03 -2.11 3.83
C THR A 37 3.17 -1.54 4.65
N SER A 38 4.03 -0.74 4.04
CA SER A 38 5.04 0.03 4.76
C SER A 38 4.55 1.44 5.06
N ARG A 39 5.14 2.10 6.07
CA ARG A 39 4.95 3.53 6.34
C ARG A 39 5.20 4.39 5.09
N VAL A 40 6.17 4.00 4.26
CA VAL A 40 6.43 4.64 2.96
C VAL A 40 5.23 4.46 2.01
N GLY A 41 4.67 3.25 1.94
CA GLY A 41 3.45 2.96 1.18
C GLY A 41 2.26 3.83 1.59
N VAL A 42 2.07 4.06 2.89
CA VAL A 42 1.04 4.97 3.43
C VAL A 42 1.26 6.40 2.93
N VAL A 43 2.47 6.94 3.08
CA VAL A 43 2.81 8.31 2.64
C VAL A 43 2.55 8.49 1.14
N GLU A 44 3.02 7.56 0.32
CA GLU A 44 2.83 7.62 -1.13
C GLU A 44 1.36 7.49 -1.53
N THR A 45 0.58 6.67 -0.81
CA THR A 45 -0.88 6.55 -1.02
C THR A 45 -1.59 7.85 -0.71
N VAL A 46 -1.34 8.46 0.44
CA VAL A 46 -1.95 9.75 0.82
C VAL A 46 -1.61 10.82 -0.23
N ARG A 47 -0.33 10.92 -0.64
CA ARG A 47 0.11 11.90 -1.65
C ARG A 47 -0.51 11.65 -3.02
N ALA A 48 -0.65 10.38 -3.43
CA ALA A 48 -1.23 10.03 -4.73
C ALA A 48 -2.74 10.28 -4.76
N CYS A 49 -3.45 9.92 -3.69
CA CYS A 49 -4.89 10.10 -3.54
C CYS A 49 -5.25 11.59 -3.49
N ALA A 50 -4.55 12.37 -2.65
CA ALA A 50 -4.79 13.81 -2.52
C ALA A 50 -4.60 14.57 -3.84
N ARG A 51 -3.60 14.18 -4.67
CA ARG A 51 -3.37 14.79 -5.99
C ARG A 51 -4.50 14.52 -7.00
N ARG A 52 -5.32 13.50 -6.76
CA ARG A 52 -6.39 13.05 -7.66
C ARG A 52 -7.78 13.38 -7.13
N GLY A 53 -7.88 14.02 -5.97
CA GLY A 53 -9.15 14.42 -5.35
C GLY A 53 -9.88 13.24 -4.70
N ASP A 54 -9.23 12.56 -3.76
CA ASP A 54 -9.86 11.52 -2.95
C ASP A 54 -10.84 12.07 -1.91
N ASP A 55 -11.65 11.17 -1.34
CA ASP A 55 -12.32 11.38 -0.06
C ASP A 55 -11.36 10.98 1.08
N PRO A 56 -10.85 11.93 1.89
CA PRO A 56 -9.93 11.64 2.97
C PRO A 56 -10.49 10.67 4.01
N GLU A 57 -11.79 10.74 4.32
CA GLU A 57 -12.41 9.86 5.31
C GLU A 57 -12.54 8.43 4.77
N HIS A 58 -12.81 8.28 3.47
CA HIS A 58 -12.76 6.96 2.84
C HIS A 58 -11.34 6.39 2.83
N ARG A 59 -10.35 7.19 2.43
CA ARG A 59 -8.94 6.78 2.42
C ARG A 59 -8.49 6.30 3.80
N ASP A 60 -8.79 7.09 4.83
CA ASP A 60 -8.32 6.79 6.19
C ASP A 60 -8.96 5.49 6.70
N ARG A 61 -10.25 5.24 6.43
CA ARG A 61 -10.92 3.95 6.71
C ARG A 61 -10.30 2.76 5.98
N VAL A 62 -9.82 2.94 4.75
CA VAL A 62 -9.11 1.88 4.03
C VAL A 62 -7.77 1.59 4.71
N LEU A 63 -7.02 2.63 5.07
CA LEU A 63 -5.70 2.50 5.71
C LEU A 63 -5.77 1.93 7.13
N GLU A 64 -6.84 2.21 7.89
CA GLU A 64 -7.09 1.63 9.22
C GLU A 64 -7.24 0.09 9.21
N ARG A 65 -7.57 -0.50 8.06
CA ARG A 65 -7.69 -1.96 7.88
C ARG A 65 -6.38 -2.64 7.53
N ILE A 66 -5.27 -1.90 7.44
CA ILE A 66 -3.99 -2.38 6.94
C ILE A 66 -2.94 -2.31 8.04
N ASP A 67 -2.24 -3.41 8.24
CA ASP A 67 -1.10 -3.46 9.15
C ASP A 67 0.06 -2.61 8.57
N VAL A 68 0.60 -1.68 9.34
CA VAL A 68 1.68 -0.79 8.88
C VAL A 68 3.01 -1.20 9.50
N PHE A 69 3.98 -1.52 8.64
CA PHE A 69 5.37 -1.71 9.03
C PHE A 69 6.15 -0.40 8.93
N GLU A 70 6.82 -0.02 10.02
CA GLU A 70 7.74 1.13 10.01
C GLU A 70 8.99 0.84 9.18
N LEU A 71 9.56 1.90 8.58
CA LEU A 71 10.87 1.82 7.97
C LEU A 71 11.92 2.16 9.02
N ASP A 72 12.53 1.14 9.60
CA ASP A 72 13.66 1.30 10.51
C ASP A 72 15.02 1.19 9.80
N ALA A 73 16.10 1.40 10.55
CA ALA A 73 17.46 1.32 10.02
C ALA A 73 17.83 -0.08 9.50
N SER A 74 17.27 -1.15 10.07
CA SER A 74 17.52 -2.52 9.64
C SER A 74 16.86 -2.79 8.28
N ILE A 75 15.59 -2.43 8.14
CA ILE A 75 14.83 -2.55 6.90
C ILE A 75 15.45 -1.68 5.82
N ALA A 76 15.84 -0.44 6.15
CA ALA A 76 16.53 0.45 5.22
C ALA A 76 17.88 -0.13 4.75
N GLY A 77 18.66 -0.70 5.68
CA GLY A 77 19.90 -1.39 5.39
C GLY A 77 19.70 -2.57 4.44
N MET A 78 18.73 -3.44 4.72
CA MET A 78 18.39 -4.56 3.82
C MET A 78 17.95 -4.07 2.45
N ALA A 79 17.03 -3.10 2.39
CA ALA A 79 16.54 -2.55 1.13
C ALA A 79 17.65 -1.93 0.28
N SER A 80 18.68 -1.34 0.91
CA SER A 80 19.83 -0.74 0.20
C SER A 80 20.67 -1.76 -0.59
N THR A 81 20.57 -3.06 -0.25
CA THR A 81 21.34 -4.14 -0.89
C THR A 81 20.61 -4.80 -2.07
N LEU A 82 19.34 -4.45 -2.32
CA LEU A 82 18.56 -5.02 -3.40
C LEU A 82 19.09 -4.60 -4.78
N ALA A 83 19.25 -5.59 -5.66
CA ALA A 83 19.74 -5.45 -7.03
C ALA A 83 18.62 -5.70 -8.07
N PRO A 84 18.73 -5.18 -9.32
CA PRO A 84 19.83 -4.37 -9.82
C PRO A 84 19.62 -2.86 -9.63
N PRO A 85 20.71 -2.07 -9.57
CA PRO A 85 20.69 -0.60 -9.48
C PRO A 85 19.90 0.12 -10.57
N GLY A 86 19.52 -0.58 -11.65
CA GLY A 86 18.81 -0.03 -12.81
C GLY A 86 17.34 0.34 -12.57
N LEU A 87 16.77 0.06 -11.40
CA LEU A 87 15.41 0.49 -11.06
C LEU A 87 15.31 1.95 -10.57
N ARG A 88 16.38 2.74 -10.74
CA ARG A 88 16.47 4.16 -10.34
C ARG A 88 16.70 5.10 -11.54
N THR A 89 16.11 4.79 -12.70
CA THR A 89 16.07 5.71 -13.84
C THR A 89 14.83 6.59 -13.79
#